data_AF-A0A850SYM2-F1
#
_entry.id   AF-A0A850SYM2-F1
#
_cell.length_a   1.000
_cell.length_b   1.000
_cell.length_c   1.000
_cell.angle_alpha   90.00
_cell.angle_beta   90.00
_cell.angle_gamma   90.00
#
_symmetry.space_group_name_H-M   'P 1'
#
loop_
_entity.id
_entity.type
_entity.pdbx_description
1 polymer ?
#
loop_
_entity_poly.entity_id
_entity_poly.type
_entity_poly.pdbx_seq_one_letter_code
_entity_poly.pdbx_strand_id
1 'polypeptide(L)'
;GNVVTFDKPLQYDHEGPRADLKAYVSNFSRNVVFENEGGALTPTHERGHVMLMHSDNIVVKYAEFDELGRTDKSVRSFDVTSLASVQSDSNVKGRYSLHIHRAGVDDQQHPAIVEGNAVWGSPGWGFVHHDSNAIFSNNAAYDVFGAAFVAETGNETGRWDHNIAIKSLGVDHITKDGADVSAFDLGRTGTGFWFQGRLVEAVGNVAASIPSGAGFTYFHRGADANHIPIDPHNTNLPDALRYLDSVRTNAPNITIFLNNESIATQTGLEIIKANPRQDHDLRSLLEGFTAWEVKTGVHLEYTGHYTIKDLDVVASDTRGIGNNFTVGVDLFNNVFDVVVNGANIEGFHTGVAMAKKGVAGLDFMNGKDQWDYIYIDVNVKGATYSFTNRTPGDKFLTAADLVEDRLSLTPGFLDTHLKMVNGVYNMSGTKLDSIGSTASYKVWDPDYINAAELRGSIEQNGYWTTQDGRRVAMIEEYAADRATGDVIKVAYFVEIPSTYKLAAGGFTRTTPSYNGLLNENSKAPIAVDDVASVQQGKSVVIDVLANDMDPDGDKIVLDGLFSQHGHVVMNKDGTVTYFADSNFQGEDVFYYFVQDANGDITKAQVAVTVDI
;
A
#
# COMPACT_ATOMS: atom_id res chain seq x y z
N GLY A 1 37.77 23.80 -5.77
CA GLY A 1 37.30 22.90 -6.83
C GLY A 1 35.99 22.23 -6.44
N ASN A 2 35.03 22.98 -5.87
CA ASN A 2 33.78 22.43 -5.32
C ASN A 2 32.54 23.16 -5.90
N VAL A 3 32.71 23.79 -7.06
CA VAL A 3 31.61 24.47 -7.75
C VAL A 3 31.49 23.83 -9.11
N VAL A 4 30.46 23.00 -9.28
CA VAL A 4 29.99 22.62 -10.61
C VAL A 4 29.04 23.74 -11.03
N THR A 5 29.53 24.59 -11.93
CA THR A 5 28.68 25.63 -12.53
C THR A 5 28.05 25.05 -13.77
N PHE A 6 26.72 25.09 -13.87
CA PHE A 6 26.00 24.82 -15.11
C PHE A 6 25.60 26.16 -15.71
N ASP A 7 26.49 26.73 -16.52
CA ASP A 7 26.37 28.06 -17.14
C ASP A 7 25.37 28.11 -18.30
N LYS A 8 24.69 26.99 -18.57
CA LYS A 8 23.54 26.84 -19.46
C LYS A 8 22.60 25.78 -18.85
N PRO A 9 21.27 25.84 -19.07
CA PRO A 9 20.42 24.66 -18.89
C PRO A 9 21.09 23.46 -19.59
N LEU A 10 21.02 22.27 -19.01
CA LEU A 10 21.47 21.03 -19.66
C LEU A 10 20.75 20.90 -21.01
N GLN A 11 21.41 21.38 -22.07
CA GLN A 11 20.97 21.30 -23.47
C GLN A 11 21.78 20.27 -24.26
N TYR A 12 22.64 19.52 -23.57
CA TYR A 12 23.33 18.38 -24.13
C TYR A 12 22.74 17.14 -23.48
N ASP A 13 22.05 16.34 -24.29
CA ASP A 13 21.78 14.95 -23.98
C ASP A 13 23.11 14.30 -23.61
N HIS A 14 23.30 14.03 -22.33
CA HIS A 14 24.31 13.08 -21.91
C HIS A 14 23.75 11.72 -22.30
N GLU A 15 24.21 11.14 -23.42
CA GLU A 15 24.07 9.71 -23.60
C GLU A 15 24.78 9.05 -22.42
N GLY A 16 24.00 8.49 -21.49
CA GLY A 16 24.53 7.69 -20.41
C GLY A 16 25.39 6.56 -20.97
N PRO A 17 26.37 6.03 -20.21
CA PRO A 17 27.19 4.88 -20.63
C PRO A 17 26.35 3.63 -20.96
N ARG A 18 25.06 3.64 -20.60
CA ARG A 18 24.00 2.73 -21.01
C ARG A 18 22.70 3.55 -21.07
N ALA A 19 21.75 3.16 -21.93
CA ALA A 19 20.49 3.90 -22.17
C ALA A 19 19.57 3.97 -20.93
N ASP A 20 19.88 3.23 -19.88
CA ASP A 20 19.13 3.11 -18.63
C ASP A 20 19.91 3.68 -17.41
N LEU A 21 21.06 4.35 -17.61
CA LEU A 21 21.76 5.00 -16.50
C LEU A 21 20.98 6.25 -16.07
N LYS A 22 20.33 6.17 -14.91
CA LYS A 22 19.67 7.31 -14.27
C LYS A 22 20.68 8.10 -13.43
N ALA A 23 20.58 9.42 -13.46
CA ALA A 23 21.33 10.32 -12.57
C ALA A 23 20.33 11.15 -11.77
N TYR A 24 20.42 11.07 -10.44
CA TYR A 24 19.59 11.85 -9.54
C TYR A 24 20.37 13.03 -8.99
N VAL A 25 19.78 14.23 -9.07
CA VAL A 25 20.36 15.46 -8.53
C VAL A 25 19.35 16.12 -7.60
N SER A 26 19.71 16.22 -6.33
CA SER A 26 18.88 16.88 -5.32
C SER A 26 19.45 18.26 -5.02
N ASN A 27 18.67 19.30 -5.27
CA ASN A 27 18.98 20.64 -4.76
C ASN A 27 18.38 20.77 -3.35
N PHE A 28 19.19 21.08 -2.36
CA PHE A 28 18.75 21.30 -0.97
C PHE A 28 18.54 22.77 -0.62
N SER A 29 19.12 23.70 -1.39
CA SER A 29 19.01 25.13 -1.09
C SER A 29 17.59 25.66 -1.32
N ARG A 30 17.05 26.38 -0.35
CA ARG A 30 15.74 27.04 -0.44
C ARG A 30 15.82 28.52 -0.05
N ASN A 31 14.82 29.29 -0.50
CA ASN A 31 14.71 30.71 -0.15
C ASN A 31 14.13 30.92 1.27
N VAL A 32 13.44 29.91 1.79
CA VAL A 32 12.86 29.89 3.14
C VAL A 32 13.52 28.73 3.88
N VAL A 33 14.22 29.05 4.97
CA VAL A 33 14.91 28.07 5.82
C VAL A 33 14.37 28.19 7.24
N PHE A 34 13.95 27.07 7.81
CA PHE A 34 13.66 26.91 9.23
C PHE A 34 14.87 26.21 9.87
N GLU A 35 15.56 26.91 10.76
CA GLU A 35 16.77 26.41 11.41
C GLU A 35 16.77 26.72 12.91
N ASN A 36 17.57 25.97 13.66
CA ASN A 36 17.85 26.27 15.06
C ASN A 36 18.94 27.33 15.20
N GLU A 37 18.82 28.20 16.20
CA GLU A 37 19.93 29.07 16.59
C GLU A 37 21.12 28.20 17.02
N GLY A 38 22.26 28.35 16.33
CA GLY A 38 23.46 27.52 16.52
C GLY A 38 23.59 26.30 15.59
N GLY A 39 22.55 25.99 14.80
CA GLY A 39 22.55 24.93 13.77
C GLY A 39 23.02 23.57 14.29
N ALA A 40 23.96 22.95 13.58
CA ALA A 40 24.50 21.62 13.92
C ALA A 40 25.18 21.55 15.31
N LEU A 41 25.61 22.68 15.89
CA LEU A 41 26.22 22.71 17.23
C LEU A 41 25.19 22.62 18.36
N THR A 42 23.90 22.84 18.06
CA THR A 42 22.82 22.81 19.04
C THR A 42 22.56 21.37 19.48
N PRO A 43 22.63 21.06 20.79
CA PRO A 43 22.34 19.73 21.30
C PRO A 43 20.96 19.25 20.85
N THR A 44 20.83 17.96 20.50
CA THR A 44 19.57 17.38 19.99
C THR A 44 18.35 17.72 20.85
N HIS A 45 18.49 17.67 22.17
CA HIS A 45 17.39 17.94 23.09
C HIS A 45 16.98 19.42 23.18
N GLU A 46 17.73 20.33 22.56
CA GLU A 46 17.43 21.77 22.48
C GLU A 46 16.87 22.17 21.10
N ARG A 47 16.94 21.29 20.10
CA ARG A 47 16.46 21.55 18.74
C ARG A 47 14.93 21.75 18.68
N GLY A 48 14.51 22.62 17.78
CA GLY A 48 13.12 22.87 17.41
C GLY A 48 12.55 21.81 16.46
N HIS A 49 11.25 21.89 16.22
CA HIS A 49 10.50 21.11 15.23
C HIS A 49 9.43 21.98 14.58
N VAL A 50 9.03 21.64 13.36
CA VAL A 50 7.86 22.26 12.71
C VAL A 50 6.71 21.26 12.67
N MET A 51 5.60 21.62 13.29
CA MET A 51 4.37 20.83 13.28
C MET A 51 3.22 21.67 12.72
N LEU A 52 2.53 21.14 11.72
CA LEU A 52 1.34 21.73 11.13
C LEU A 52 0.18 20.77 11.38
N MET A 53 -0.90 21.25 12.00
CA MET A 53 -1.90 20.35 12.56
C MET A 53 -3.34 20.82 12.37
N HIS A 54 -4.26 19.84 12.28
CA HIS A 54 -5.71 20.00 12.38
C HIS A 54 -6.29 21.01 11.36
N SER A 55 -5.79 20.96 10.13
CA SER A 55 -6.26 21.79 9.03
C SER A 55 -6.43 20.96 7.76
N ASP A 56 -7.47 21.29 7.02
CA ASP A 56 -7.80 20.83 5.66
C ASP A 56 -7.02 21.59 4.56
N ASN A 57 -6.25 22.62 4.92
CA ASN A 57 -5.58 23.48 3.96
C ASN A 57 -4.13 23.76 4.38
N ILE A 58 -3.30 22.72 4.25
CA ILE A 58 -1.86 22.82 4.50
C ILE A 58 -1.12 22.71 3.17
N VAL A 59 -0.34 23.73 2.86
CA VAL A 59 0.52 23.76 1.68
C VAL A 59 1.90 24.27 2.06
N VAL A 60 2.90 23.40 1.99
CA VAL A 60 4.31 23.69 2.27
C VAL A 60 5.10 23.47 0.99
N LYS A 61 5.63 24.54 0.42
CA LYS A 61 6.40 24.46 -0.83
C LYS A 61 7.76 25.12 -0.71
N TYR A 62 8.77 24.43 -1.26
CA TYR A 62 10.11 24.97 -1.46
C TYR A 62 10.73 25.60 -0.21
N ALA A 63 10.54 24.96 0.95
CA ALA A 63 11.16 25.32 2.22
C ALA A 63 12.21 24.29 2.65
N GLU A 64 13.24 24.74 3.35
CA GLU A 64 14.28 23.91 3.94
C GLU A 64 14.10 23.86 5.47
N PHE A 65 14.29 22.67 6.02
CA PHE A 65 14.25 22.39 7.45
C PHE A 65 15.62 21.85 7.85
N ASP A 66 16.47 22.76 8.34
CA ASP A 66 17.90 22.52 8.59
C ASP A 66 18.18 22.30 10.08
N GLU A 67 18.82 21.17 10.39
CA GLU A 67 19.22 20.75 11.73
C GLU A 67 18.05 20.80 12.75
N LEU A 68 16.84 20.49 12.30
CA LEU A 68 15.63 20.38 13.11
C LEU A 68 15.34 18.93 13.55
N GLY A 69 14.37 18.79 14.46
CA GLY A 69 14.03 17.51 15.08
C GLY A 69 14.76 17.31 16.39
N ARG A 70 14.01 16.84 17.40
CA ARG A 70 14.45 16.71 18.78
C ARG A 70 14.31 15.30 19.33
N THR A 71 13.44 14.47 18.74
CA THR A 71 13.37 13.05 19.10
C THR A 71 14.63 12.36 18.58
N ASP A 72 15.57 12.04 19.47
CA ASP A 72 16.80 11.33 19.14
C ASP A 72 16.51 9.85 18.92
N LYS A 73 16.65 9.39 17.67
CA LYS A 73 16.42 7.98 17.30
C LYS A 73 17.66 7.11 17.51
N SER A 74 18.80 7.65 17.92
CA SER A 74 19.96 6.85 18.33
C SER A 74 19.73 6.14 19.66
N VAL A 75 18.87 6.70 20.51
CA VAL A 75 18.40 6.12 21.78
C VAL A 75 16.89 5.89 21.73
N ARG A 76 16.37 5.02 22.61
CA ARG A 76 14.94 4.69 22.61
C ARG A 76 14.12 5.90 23.06
N SER A 77 13.13 6.29 22.27
CA SER A 77 12.16 7.32 22.61
C SER A 77 10.96 6.70 23.34
N PHE A 78 10.20 7.52 24.05
CA PHE A 78 9.04 7.06 24.83
C PHE A 78 7.82 7.95 24.61
N ASP A 79 6.66 7.37 24.87
CA ASP A 79 5.39 8.09 24.87
C ASP A 79 5.32 9.04 26.07
N VAL A 80 4.80 10.25 25.87
CA VAL A 80 4.67 11.24 26.93
C VAL A 80 3.81 10.72 28.09
N THR A 81 2.81 9.88 27.80
CA THR A 81 1.89 9.28 28.78
C THR A 81 2.59 8.30 29.72
N SER A 82 3.79 7.83 29.37
CA SER A 82 4.59 6.94 30.22
C SER A 82 5.37 7.67 31.33
N LEU A 83 5.40 9.01 31.30
CA LEU A 83 6.15 9.81 32.26
C LEU A 83 5.24 10.52 33.27
N ALA A 84 5.68 10.53 34.54
CA ALA A 84 5.04 11.35 35.58
C ALA A 84 5.31 12.86 35.39
N SER A 85 6.42 13.23 34.74
CA SER A 85 6.76 14.61 34.37
C SER A 85 7.73 14.62 33.19
N VAL A 86 7.60 15.61 32.29
CA VAL A 86 8.49 15.79 31.13
C VAL A 86 9.58 16.81 31.48
N GLN A 87 10.84 16.44 31.30
CA GLN A 87 12.00 17.31 31.48
C GLN A 87 12.47 17.90 30.14
N SER A 88 13.35 18.92 30.19
CA SER A 88 13.91 19.56 28.99
C SER A 88 14.82 18.63 28.18
N ASP A 89 15.30 17.54 28.74
CA ASP A 89 16.15 16.54 28.07
C ASP A 89 15.41 15.21 27.83
N SER A 90 14.10 15.16 28.08
CA SER A 90 13.28 13.97 27.83
C SER A 90 13.16 13.66 26.33
N ASN A 91 13.55 12.45 25.93
CA ASN A 91 13.46 11.95 24.55
C ASN A 91 12.05 11.45 24.20
N VAL A 92 11.10 12.39 24.13
CA VAL A 92 9.71 12.13 23.76
C VAL A 92 9.58 11.97 22.25
N LYS A 93 8.69 11.08 21.80
CA LYS A 93 8.28 10.95 20.39
C LYS A 93 7.59 12.20 19.83
N GLY A 94 7.44 12.26 18.51
CA GLY A 94 6.61 13.26 17.84
C GLY A 94 7.29 14.61 17.54
N ARG A 95 8.58 14.78 17.89
CA ARG A 95 9.33 16.04 17.69
C ARG A 95 10.29 15.90 16.52
N TYR A 96 9.74 15.84 15.31
CA TYR A 96 10.45 15.56 14.05
C TYR A 96 10.84 16.84 13.29
N SER A 97 11.51 16.75 12.15
CA SER A 97 11.91 17.96 11.40
C SER A 97 10.68 18.72 10.85
N LEU A 98 9.89 18.05 9.99
CA LEU A 98 8.57 18.51 9.54
C LEU A 98 7.52 17.45 9.87
N HIS A 99 6.47 17.84 10.57
CA HIS A 99 5.40 16.94 11.02
C HIS A 99 4.02 17.47 10.62
N ILE A 100 3.32 16.75 9.74
CA ILE A 100 1.92 16.98 9.38
C ILE A 100 1.04 16.11 10.29
N HIS A 101 0.23 16.72 11.15
CA HIS A 101 -0.51 16.01 12.18
C HIS A 101 -2.03 16.21 12.04
N ARG A 102 -2.76 15.14 11.70
CA ARG A 102 -4.22 15.17 11.49
C ARG A 102 -4.66 16.26 10.52
N ALA A 103 -4.01 16.30 9.37
CA ALA A 103 -4.33 17.22 8.28
C ALA A 103 -4.86 16.46 7.07
N GLY A 104 -5.79 17.07 6.33
CA GLY A 104 -6.41 16.49 5.14
C GLY A 104 -7.32 15.27 5.39
N VAL A 105 -7.51 14.83 6.63
CA VAL A 105 -8.28 13.61 6.95
C VAL A 105 -9.78 13.74 6.70
N ASP A 106 -10.33 14.93 6.95
CA ASP A 106 -11.77 15.18 6.85
C ASP A 106 -12.22 15.38 5.40
N ASP A 107 -11.27 15.63 4.48
CA ASP A 107 -11.52 15.89 3.07
C ASP A 107 -10.43 15.25 2.20
N GLN A 108 -10.73 14.07 1.66
CA GLN A 108 -9.80 13.37 0.77
C GLN A 108 -9.53 14.12 -0.54
N GLN A 109 -10.41 15.04 -0.95
CA GLN A 109 -10.23 15.84 -2.16
C GLN A 109 -9.21 16.97 -1.96
N HIS A 110 -8.89 17.31 -0.71
CA HIS A 110 -7.95 18.38 -0.36
C HIS A 110 -6.87 17.87 0.62
N PRO A 111 -5.94 17.01 0.15
CA PRO A 111 -4.83 16.54 0.97
C PRO A 111 -3.89 17.69 1.36
N ALA A 112 -3.16 17.51 2.46
CA ALA A 112 -2.04 18.38 2.79
C ALA A 112 -0.94 18.25 1.72
N ILE A 113 -0.46 19.37 1.18
CA ILE A 113 0.55 19.39 0.12
C ILE A 113 1.92 19.74 0.70
N VAL A 114 2.90 18.86 0.49
CA VAL A 114 4.31 19.09 0.84
C VAL A 114 5.13 18.87 -0.42
N GLU A 115 5.53 19.95 -1.08
CA GLU A 115 6.12 19.90 -2.41
C GLU A 115 7.50 20.58 -2.48
N GLY A 116 8.49 19.90 -3.03
CA GLY A 116 9.77 20.52 -3.35
C GLY A 116 10.58 20.97 -2.13
N ASN A 117 10.31 20.45 -0.94
CA ASN A 117 10.98 20.85 0.31
C ASN A 117 12.30 20.10 0.52
N ALA A 118 13.10 20.55 1.48
CA ALA A 118 14.36 19.94 1.86
C ALA A 118 14.40 19.72 3.38
N VAL A 119 14.83 18.53 3.82
CA VAL A 119 15.26 18.28 5.19
C VAL A 119 16.76 17.99 5.16
N TRP A 120 17.53 18.70 5.96
CA TRP A 120 18.97 18.50 6.11
C TRP A 120 19.31 18.33 7.57
N GLY A 121 19.89 17.19 7.94
CA GLY A 121 20.31 16.93 9.32
C GLY A 121 19.12 16.79 10.29
N SER A 122 18.70 15.56 10.57
CA SER A 122 17.66 15.32 11.58
C SER A 122 18.09 14.17 12.50
N PRO A 123 18.15 14.36 13.83
CA PRO A 123 18.52 13.30 14.78
C PRO A 123 17.41 12.27 15.00
N GLY A 124 16.23 12.53 14.41
CA GLY A 124 15.10 11.64 14.34
C GLY A 124 14.50 11.64 12.94
N TRP A 125 13.20 11.38 12.85
CA TRP A 125 12.53 11.34 11.55
C TRP A 125 12.52 12.70 10.84
N GLY A 126 12.62 12.66 9.51
CA GLY A 126 12.67 13.84 8.64
C GLY A 126 11.28 14.41 8.37
N PHE A 127 10.72 14.03 7.22
CA PHE A 127 9.34 14.31 6.86
C PHE A 127 8.41 13.29 7.48
N VAL A 128 7.42 13.75 8.24
CA VAL A 128 6.47 12.87 8.92
C VAL A 128 5.06 13.37 8.65
N HIS A 129 4.15 12.44 8.36
CA HIS A 129 2.74 12.69 8.62
C HIS A 129 2.14 11.59 9.50
N HIS A 130 1.19 11.99 10.33
CA HIS A 130 0.59 11.20 11.40
C HIS A 130 -0.93 11.39 11.37
N ASP A 131 -1.69 10.30 11.28
CA ASP A 131 -3.16 10.34 11.14
C ASP A 131 -3.59 11.35 10.05
N SER A 132 -2.96 11.38 8.88
CA SER A 132 -3.13 12.46 7.88
C SER A 132 -3.33 11.94 6.47
N ASN A 133 -3.99 12.73 5.62
CA ASN A 133 -3.98 12.58 4.17
C ASN A 133 -3.04 13.62 3.57
N ALA A 134 -1.94 13.21 2.96
CA ALA A 134 -0.94 14.13 2.42
C ALA A 134 -0.31 13.67 1.11
N ILE A 135 -0.02 14.64 0.24
CA ILE A 135 0.79 14.47 -0.96
C ILE A 135 2.18 15.02 -0.69
N PHE A 136 3.19 14.15 -0.72
CA PHE A 136 4.59 14.51 -0.63
C PHE A 136 5.21 14.34 -2.02
N SER A 137 5.53 15.45 -2.68
CA SER A 137 6.05 15.42 -4.04
C SER A 137 7.40 16.13 -4.16
N ASN A 138 8.36 15.51 -4.84
CA ASN A 138 9.65 16.15 -5.18
C ASN A 138 10.45 16.69 -3.96
N ASN A 139 10.28 16.10 -2.77
CA ASN A 139 11.03 16.52 -1.57
C ASN A 139 12.35 15.78 -1.46
N ALA A 140 13.33 16.38 -0.78
CA ALA A 140 14.64 15.78 -0.54
C ALA A 140 14.98 15.74 0.95
N ALA A 141 15.45 14.61 1.44
CA ALA A 141 15.94 14.44 2.80
C ALA A 141 17.39 13.94 2.79
N TYR A 142 18.27 14.58 3.55
CA TYR A 142 19.68 14.21 3.68
C TYR A 142 20.12 14.15 5.14
N ASP A 143 20.93 13.13 5.46
CA ASP A 143 21.54 12.93 6.79
C ASP A 143 20.53 12.85 7.93
N VAL A 144 19.54 11.98 7.75
CA VAL A 144 18.49 11.72 8.73
C VAL A 144 18.86 10.50 9.56
N PHE A 145 18.81 10.59 10.89
CA PHE A 145 18.98 9.45 11.78
C PHE A 145 17.62 8.83 12.12
N GLY A 146 17.38 7.61 11.69
CA GLY A 146 16.10 6.93 11.69
C GLY A 146 15.52 6.84 10.28
N ALA A 147 14.35 7.41 10.06
CA ALA A 147 13.64 7.36 8.79
C ALA A 147 13.47 8.75 8.16
N ALA A 148 13.81 8.87 6.87
CA ALA A 148 13.75 10.15 6.16
C ALA A 148 12.31 10.61 5.86
N PHE A 149 11.44 9.69 5.47
CA PHE A 149 10.02 9.90 5.23
C PHE A 149 9.20 8.89 6.03
N VAL A 150 8.15 9.34 6.73
CA VAL A 150 7.41 8.49 7.68
C VAL A 150 5.91 8.73 7.64
N ALA A 151 5.16 7.63 7.46
CA ALA A 151 3.77 7.48 7.86
C ALA A 151 3.76 6.71 9.21
N GLU A 152 3.33 7.37 10.28
CA GLU A 152 3.66 7.00 11.66
C GLU A 152 2.68 6.01 12.31
N THR A 153 1.37 6.11 12.08
CA THR A 153 0.34 5.34 12.82
C THR A 153 -0.33 4.24 12.00
N GLY A 154 -0.35 4.39 10.68
CA GLY A 154 -0.79 3.40 9.71
C GLY A 154 -2.19 3.60 9.14
N ASN A 155 -2.90 4.66 9.55
CA ASN A 155 -4.12 5.16 8.91
C ASN A 155 -3.86 6.33 7.96
N GLU A 156 -2.59 6.70 7.73
CA GLU A 156 -2.27 7.75 6.77
C GLU A 156 -2.60 7.34 5.34
N THR A 157 -3.13 8.29 4.58
CA THR A 157 -3.46 8.15 3.16
C THR A 157 -2.74 9.22 2.34
N GLY A 158 -2.84 9.11 1.01
CA GLY A 158 -2.27 10.07 0.06
C GLY A 158 -1.14 9.45 -0.74
N ARG A 159 -0.27 10.29 -1.29
CA ARG A 159 0.71 9.88 -2.30
C ARG A 159 2.08 10.49 -2.03
N TRP A 160 3.10 9.66 -2.09
CA TRP A 160 4.49 10.07 -2.05
C TRP A 160 5.11 9.81 -3.42
N ASP A 161 5.43 10.87 -4.15
CA ASP A 161 5.98 10.77 -5.49
C ASP A 161 7.29 11.54 -5.66
N HIS A 162 8.24 10.93 -6.38
CA HIS A 162 9.51 11.57 -6.78
C HIS A 162 10.32 12.18 -5.61
N ASN A 163 10.15 11.66 -4.40
CA ASN A 163 10.95 12.09 -3.26
C ASN A 163 12.29 11.36 -3.24
N ILE A 164 13.29 11.98 -2.61
CA ILE A 164 14.62 11.40 -2.49
C ILE A 164 15.12 11.42 -1.05
N ALA A 165 15.45 10.24 -0.52
CA ALA A 165 16.06 10.04 0.77
C ALA A 165 17.52 9.63 0.59
N ILE A 166 18.45 10.40 1.13
CA ILE A 166 19.89 10.15 1.01
C ILE A 166 20.49 10.08 2.40
N LYS A 167 21.32 9.05 2.65
CA LYS A 167 22.07 8.92 3.91
C LYS A 167 21.14 8.89 5.13
N SER A 168 20.10 8.05 5.07
CA SER A 168 19.32 7.76 6.28
C SER A 168 20.07 6.74 7.13
N LEU A 169 20.59 7.19 8.27
CA LEU A 169 21.38 6.37 9.19
C LEU A 169 20.49 5.74 10.25
N GLY A 170 20.98 4.71 10.91
CA GLY A 170 20.28 4.09 12.03
C GLY A 170 21.23 3.56 13.08
N VAL A 171 20.64 2.95 14.11
CA VAL A 171 21.40 2.15 15.06
C VAL A 171 22.03 0.95 14.35
N ASP A 172 23.22 0.54 14.80
CA ASP A 172 23.99 -0.57 14.21
C ASP A 172 23.40 -1.95 14.59
N HIS A 173 22.12 -2.13 14.30
CA HIS A 173 21.43 -3.42 14.28
C HIS A 173 20.26 -3.37 13.29
N ILE A 174 19.94 -4.54 12.75
CA ILE A 174 18.93 -4.69 11.69
C ILE A 174 17.62 -5.29 12.20
N THR A 175 17.67 -5.96 13.36
CA THR A 175 16.51 -6.64 13.92
C THR A 175 15.77 -5.72 14.87
N LYS A 176 14.55 -5.35 14.52
CA LYS A 176 13.60 -4.69 15.43
C LYS A 176 13.24 -5.66 16.56
N ASP A 177 13.44 -5.26 17.81
CA ASP A 177 13.21 -6.13 18.96
C ASP A 177 11.80 -5.98 19.56
N GLY A 178 11.43 -6.87 20.47
CA GLY A 178 10.11 -6.83 21.13
C GLY A 178 9.92 -5.55 21.96
N ALA A 179 10.99 -4.91 22.41
CA ALA A 179 10.90 -3.64 23.11
C ALA A 179 10.64 -2.48 22.13
N ASP A 180 11.17 -2.50 20.90
CA ASP A 180 10.85 -1.53 19.83
C ASP A 180 9.39 -1.60 19.44
N VAL A 181 8.85 -2.82 19.31
CA VAL A 181 7.42 -3.06 19.08
C VAL A 181 6.59 -2.56 20.25
N SER A 182 6.94 -2.95 21.48
CA SER A 182 6.18 -2.55 22.68
C SER A 182 6.20 -1.04 22.90
N ALA A 183 7.34 -0.41 22.59
CA ALA A 183 7.51 1.03 22.71
C ALA A 183 6.98 1.77 21.49
N PHE A 184 6.55 1.11 20.40
CA PHE A 184 6.19 1.71 19.11
C PHE A 184 7.24 2.74 18.63
N ASP A 185 8.49 2.30 18.57
CA ASP A 185 9.65 3.11 18.17
C ASP A 185 10.51 2.36 17.15
N LEU A 186 9.90 2.06 16.02
CA LEU A 186 10.34 1.01 15.09
C LEU A 186 11.27 1.52 13.98
N GLY A 187 11.22 2.81 13.65
CA GLY A 187 12.00 3.45 12.58
C GLY A 187 13.39 3.92 12.99
N ARG A 188 14.11 3.16 13.85
CA ARG A 188 15.45 3.53 14.36
C ARG A 188 16.61 2.88 13.62
N THR A 189 16.36 1.84 12.84
CA THR A 189 17.38 1.03 12.14
C THR A 189 17.92 1.67 10.85
N GLY A 190 17.43 2.86 10.49
CA GLY A 190 17.80 3.54 9.25
C GLY A 190 16.85 3.13 8.12
N THR A 191 16.08 4.06 7.56
CA THR A 191 15.13 3.76 6.48
C THR A 191 14.92 4.97 5.59
N GLY A 192 14.80 4.78 4.28
CA GLY A 192 14.45 5.89 3.38
C GLY A 192 13.00 6.30 3.61
N PHE A 193 12.11 5.35 3.32
CA PHE A 193 10.66 5.53 3.40
C PHE A 193 10.07 4.49 4.35
N TRP A 194 9.50 4.97 5.45
CA TRP A 194 8.86 4.15 6.47
C TRP A 194 7.34 4.28 6.36
N PHE A 195 6.67 3.15 6.19
CA PHE A 195 5.23 3.04 6.14
C PHE A 195 4.75 2.15 7.28
N GLN A 196 4.12 2.77 8.28
CA GLN A 196 3.41 2.03 9.31
C GLN A 196 2.08 1.43 8.80
N GLY A 197 1.51 2.04 7.75
CA GLY A 197 0.28 1.64 7.06
C GLY A 197 0.53 1.25 5.60
N ARG A 198 -0.54 0.97 4.85
CA ARG A 198 -0.47 0.47 3.46
C ARG A 198 -1.22 1.35 2.45
N LEU A 199 -1.81 2.45 2.93
CA LEU A 199 -2.70 3.33 2.17
C LEU A 199 -2.01 4.57 1.58
N VAL A 200 -0.70 4.72 1.81
CA VAL A 200 0.11 5.73 1.13
C VAL A 200 0.65 5.13 -0.16
N GLU A 201 0.31 5.74 -1.28
CA GLU A 201 0.85 5.39 -2.60
C GLU A 201 2.33 5.81 -2.68
N ALA A 202 3.21 4.96 -3.19
CA ALA A 202 4.63 5.26 -3.37
C ALA A 202 5.03 5.14 -4.84
N VAL A 203 5.39 6.26 -5.47
CA VAL A 203 5.69 6.31 -6.92
C VAL A 203 7.01 7.01 -7.21
N GLY A 204 7.95 6.34 -7.88
CA GLY A 204 9.17 6.98 -8.38
C GLY A 204 10.09 7.57 -7.30
N ASN A 205 9.97 7.12 -6.05
CA ASN A 205 10.83 7.60 -4.97
C ASN A 205 12.19 6.92 -5.00
N VAL A 206 13.22 7.60 -4.48
CA VAL A 206 14.60 7.12 -4.49
C VAL A 206 15.17 7.10 -3.08
N ALA A 207 15.65 5.95 -2.64
CA ALA A 207 16.37 5.79 -1.37
C ALA A 207 17.83 5.43 -1.64
N ALA A 208 18.78 6.23 -1.15
CA ALA A 208 20.20 6.05 -1.45
C ALA A 208 21.08 6.10 -0.20
N SER A 209 22.09 5.23 -0.15
CA SER A 209 23.14 5.18 0.89
C SER A 209 22.58 4.96 2.30
N ILE A 210 21.86 3.85 2.50
CA ILE A 210 21.20 3.49 3.77
C ILE A 210 21.85 2.21 4.32
N PRO A 211 22.98 2.31 5.03
CA PRO A 211 23.89 1.19 5.23
C PRO A 211 23.39 0.12 6.22
N SER A 212 22.46 0.46 7.12
CA SER A 212 21.98 -0.40 8.22
C SER A 212 20.52 -0.84 8.10
N GLY A 213 19.80 -0.39 7.06
CA GLY A 213 18.39 -0.72 6.92
C GLY A 213 17.87 -0.62 5.48
N ALA A 214 16.56 -0.46 5.33
CA ALA A 214 15.89 -0.61 4.05
C ALA A 214 15.70 0.72 3.31
N GLY A 215 15.71 0.67 1.97
CA GLY A 215 15.23 1.79 1.16
C GLY A 215 13.77 2.10 1.48
N PHE A 216 12.93 1.06 1.46
CA PHE A 216 11.51 1.10 1.74
C PHE A 216 11.15 0.06 2.79
N THR A 217 10.38 0.46 3.81
CA THR A 217 9.90 -0.43 4.86
C THR A 217 8.39 -0.31 5.03
N TYR A 218 7.67 -1.42 4.86
CA TYR A 218 6.31 -1.58 5.36
C TYR A 218 6.35 -2.46 6.60
N PHE A 219 5.98 -1.91 7.75
CA PHE A 219 6.11 -2.63 9.01
C PHE A 219 4.85 -2.52 9.86
N HIS A 220 4.11 -3.63 9.98
CA HIS A 220 2.81 -3.69 10.64
C HIS A 220 2.79 -4.53 11.92
N ARG A 221 3.94 -4.66 12.63
CA ARG A 221 3.94 -5.30 13.96
C ARG A 221 3.49 -4.30 15.03
N GLY A 222 2.21 -4.33 15.34
CA GLY A 222 1.61 -3.82 16.59
C GLY A 222 0.88 -4.97 17.30
N ALA A 223 0.40 -4.78 18.53
CA ALA A 223 -0.46 -5.78 19.17
C ALA A 223 -1.66 -6.06 18.25
N ASP A 224 -2.00 -7.33 18.00
CA ASP A 224 -3.04 -7.77 17.03
C ASP A 224 -4.45 -7.17 17.26
N ALA A 225 -4.65 -6.43 18.36
CA ALA A 225 -5.87 -5.70 18.71
C ALA A 225 -5.88 -4.22 18.25
N ASN A 226 -4.78 -3.70 17.71
CA ASN A 226 -4.71 -2.32 17.25
C ASN A 226 -5.42 -2.20 15.91
N HIS A 227 -6.66 -1.72 15.96
CA HIS A 227 -7.37 -1.31 14.76
C HIS A 227 -6.93 0.10 14.37
N ILE A 228 -6.67 0.31 13.08
CA ILE A 228 -6.51 1.65 12.51
C ILE A 228 -7.90 2.23 12.27
N PRO A 229 -8.24 3.40 12.83
CA PRO A 229 -9.44 4.12 12.46
C PRO A 229 -9.36 4.47 10.98
N ILE A 230 -10.39 4.10 10.23
CA ILE A 230 -10.54 4.47 8.82
C ILE A 230 -11.99 4.90 8.65
N ASP A 231 -12.20 6.00 7.94
CA ASP A 231 -13.54 6.32 7.45
C ASP A 231 -13.79 5.56 6.14
N PRO A 232 -14.64 4.52 6.12
CA PRO A 232 -14.88 3.73 4.92
C PRO A 232 -15.41 4.61 3.76
N HIS A 233 -16.16 5.68 4.06
CA HIS A 233 -16.72 6.57 3.04
C HIS A 233 -15.67 7.41 2.30
N ASN A 234 -14.44 7.45 2.82
CA ASN A 234 -13.33 8.22 2.29
C ASN A 234 -12.29 7.33 1.59
N THR A 235 -12.63 6.07 1.30
CA THR A 235 -11.74 5.14 0.61
C THR A 235 -12.30 4.78 -0.77
N ASN A 236 -11.42 4.51 -1.73
CA ASN A 236 -11.83 4.09 -3.08
C ASN A 236 -12.37 2.64 -3.13
N LEU A 237 -12.12 1.85 -2.08
CA LEU A 237 -12.50 0.43 -1.95
C LEU A 237 -13.05 0.12 -0.53
N PRO A 238 -14.17 0.74 -0.11
CA PRO A 238 -14.72 0.58 1.24
C PRO A 238 -15.04 -0.87 1.62
N ASP A 239 -15.46 -1.65 0.64
CA ASP A 239 -15.97 -3.01 0.80
C ASP A 239 -14.82 -4.00 1.03
N ALA A 240 -13.63 -3.71 0.48
CA ALA A 240 -12.41 -4.44 0.83
C ALA A 240 -12.06 -4.27 2.32
N LEU A 241 -12.43 -3.13 2.90
CA LEU A 241 -12.29 -2.83 4.32
C LEU A 241 -13.53 -3.23 5.15
N ARG A 242 -14.46 -3.98 4.53
CA ARG A 242 -15.65 -4.57 5.16
C ARG A 242 -16.60 -3.57 5.83
N TYR A 243 -16.61 -2.32 5.36
CA TYR A 243 -17.52 -1.28 5.85
C TYR A 243 -17.42 -1.02 7.36
N LEU A 244 -16.22 -1.16 7.92
CA LEU A 244 -15.94 -0.93 9.32
C LEU A 244 -15.29 0.45 9.54
N ASP A 245 -15.70 1.17 10.58
CA ASP A 245 -15.07 2.43 11.04
C ASP A 245 -13.60 2.24 11.51
N SER A 246 -13.12 1.00 11.54
CA SER A 246 -11.75 0.66 11.86
C SER A 246 -11.44 -0.74 11.36
N VAL A 247 -10.24 -0.96 10.84
CA VAL A 247 -9.78 -2.26 10.37
C VAL A 247 -8.49 -2.67 11.06
N ARG A 248 -8.15 -3.95 10.97
CA ARG A 248 -6.82 -4.40 11.40
C ARG A 248 -5.76 -3.79 10.49
N THR A 249 -4.62 -3.39 11.05
CA THR A 249 -3.48 -2.78 10.32
C THR A 249 -2.96 -3.62 9.16
N ASN A 250 -3.22 -4.93 9.18
CA ASN A 250 -2.78 -5.90 8.21
C ASN A 250 -3.80 -6.19 7.10
N ALA A 251 -5.03 -5.63 7.20
CA ALA A 251 -6.12 -5.84 6.24
C ALA A 251 -5.91 -5.08 4.93
N PRO A 252 -5.65 -3.75 4.89
CA PRO A 252 -5.49 -3.07 3.60
C PRO A 252 -4.36 -3.67 2.76
N ASN A 253 -4.49 -3.78 1.44
CA ASN A 253 -3.36 -4.08 0.56
C ASN A 253 -2.46 -2.85 0.38
N ILE A 254 -1.22 -3.03 -0.12
CA ILE A 254 -0.43 -1.87 -0.60
C ILE A 254 -1.07 -1.43 -1.91
N THR A 255 -1.63 -0.22 -1.92
CA THR A 255 -2.46 0.28 -3.02
C THR A 255 -1.64 0.51 -4.29
N ILE A 256 -0.54 1.28 -4.20
CA ILE A 256 0.38 1.54 -5.30
C ILE A 256 1.82 1.56 -4.78
N PHE A 257 2.68 0.74 -5.40
CA PHE A 257 4.14 0.82 -5.27
C PHE A 257 4.75 0.67 -6.66
N LEU A 258 5.13 1.80 -7.26
CA LEU A 258 5.46 1.87 -8.68
C LEU A 258 6.80 2.57 -8.91
N ASN A 259 7.70 1.95 -9.67
CA ASN A 259 8.94 2.55 -10.16
C ASN A 259 9.86 3.16 -9.08
N ASN A 260 9.75 2.69 -7.84
CA ASN A 260 10.63 3.13 -6.75
C ASN A 260 12.04 2.51 -6.92
N GLU A 261 13.04 3.19 -6.37
CA GLU A 261 14.44 2.79 -6.53
C GLU A 261 15.21 2.85 -5.21
N SER A 262 16.04 1.83 -4.97
CA SER A 262 16.93 1.74 -3.83
C SER A 262 18.37 1.58 -4.28
N ILE A 263 19.31 2.35 -3.72
CA ILE A 263 20.73 2.36 -4.14
C ILE A 263 21.63 2.28 -2.91
N ALA A 264 22.55 1.31 -2.88
CA ALA A 264 23.50 1.13 -1.79
C ALA A 264 22.82 1.09 -0.41
N THR A 265 21.73 0.33 -0.31
CA THR A 265 21.01 0.08 0.95
C THR A 265 21.29 -1.33 1.43
N GLN A 266 21.06 -1.61 2.71
CA GLN A 266 21.17 -2.99 3.18
C GLN A 266 20.08 -3.88 2.56
N THR A 267 18.84 -3.43 2.65
CA THR A 267 17.68 -4.07 2.02
C THR A 267 17.06 -3.08 1.03
N GLY A 268 16.64 -3.52 -0.15
CA GLY A 268 15.89 -2.68 -1.08
C GLY A 268 14.51 -2.36 -0.50
N LEU A 269 13.66 -3.39 -0.43
CA LEU A 269 12.31 -3.33 0.12
C LEU A 269 12.13 -4.37 1.22
N GLU A 270 11.64 -3.93 2.38
CA GLU A 270 11.32 -4.78 3.53
C GLU A 270 9.82 -4.69 3.83
N ILE A 271 9.13 -5.84 3.90
CA ILE A 271 7.70 -5.92 4.27
C ILE A 271 7.52 -6.95 5.36
N ILE A 272 7.06 -6.50 6.53
CA ILE A 272 6.88 -7.33 7.72
C ILE A 272 5.53 -7.02 8.36
N LYS A 273 4.60 -7.98 8.38
CA LYS A 273 3.34 -7.85 9.14
C LYS A 273 3.43 -8.51 10.52
N ALA A 274 2.44 -8.26 11.38
CA ALA A 274 2.24 -9.04 12.62
C ALA A 274 1.81 -10.48 12.30
N ASN A 275 0.92 -10.63 11.32
CA ASN A 275 0.41 -11.90 10.83
C ASN A 275 0.02 -11.76 9.35
N PRO A 276 -0.05 -12.87 8.58
CA PRO A 276 -0.18 -12.78 7.14
C PRO A 276 -1.61 -12.56 6.66
N ARG A 277 -2.61 -12.64 7.54
CA ARG A 277 -4.04 -12.47 7.27
C ARG A 277 -4.35 -11.11 6.63
N GLN A 278 -5.30 -11.07 5.72
CA GLN A 278 -5.75 -9.88 5.00
C GLN A 278 -7.29 -9.81 4.89
N ASP A 279 -7.98 -10.94 4.99
CA ASP A 279 -9.44 -11.09 4.94
C ASP A 279 -10.10 -10.80 3.59
N HIS A 280 -9.31 -10.64 2.52
CA HIS A 280 -9.79 -10.45 1.15
C HIS A 280 -8.70 -10.81 0.13
N ASP A 281 -9.11 -11.07 -1.11
CA ASP A 281 -8.24 -11.58 -2.19
C ASP A 281 -7.53 -10.49 -3.01
N LEU A 282 -7.75 -9.20 -2.73
CA LEU A 282 -6.94 -8.12 -3.33
C LEU A 282 -5.45 -8.34 -3.08
N ARG A 283 -4.61 -7.91 -4.03
CA ARG A 283 -3.16 -8.10 -3.95
C ARG A 283 -2.45 -6.77 -3.74
N SER A 284 -1.33 -6.81 -3.03
CA SER A 284 -0.32 -5.76 -3.14
C SER A 284 0.41 -5.94 -4.46
N LEU A 285 0.30 -4.96 -5.36
CA LEU A 285 1.07 -4.92 -6.60
C LEU A 285 2.32 -4.06 -6.38
N LEU A 286 3.49 -4.67 -6.57
CA LEU A 286 4.78 -4.00 -6.49
C LEU A 286 5.40 -4.03 -7.88
N GLU A 287 5.44 -2.91 -8.59
CA GLU A 287 5.78 -2.87 -10.01
C GLU A 287 6.99 -1.97 -10.29
N GLY A 288 7.90 -2.43 -11.15
CA GLY A 288 9.04 -1.63 -11.64
C GLY A 288 10.07 -1.30 -10.55
N PHE A 289 10.09 -2.06 -9.45
CA PHE A 289 11.02 -1.79 -8.35
C PHE A 289 12.45 -2.13 -8.77
N THR A 290 13.37 -1.19 -8.52
CA THR A 290 14.79 -1.38 -8.78
C THR A 290 15.60 -1.28 -7.50
N ALA A 291 16.57 -2.18 -7.30
CA ALA A 291 17.48 -2.11 -6.16
C ALA A 291 18.92 -2.45 -6.55
N TRP A 292 19.83 -1.49 -6.38
CA TRP A 292 21.23 -1.60 -6.80
C TRP A 292 22.17 -1.60 -5.60
N GLU A 293 23.21 -2.43 -5.66
CA GLU A 293 24.21 -2.54 -4.59
C GLU A 293 23.59 -2.88 -3.22
N VAL A 294 22.65 -3.83 -3.20
CA VAL A 294 21.95 -4.24 -1.96
C VAL A 294 22.39 -5.61 -1.45
N LYS A 295 22.23 -5.89 -0.15
CA LYS A 295 22.45 -7.24 0.39
C LYS A 295 21.21 -8.11 0.21
N THR A 296 20.04 -7.53 0.44
CA THR A 296 18.75 -8.15 0.17
C THR A 296 17.93 -7.29 -0.78
N GLY A 297 17.46 -7.82 -1.90
CA GLY A 297 16.62 -7.07 -2.84
C GLY A 297 15.24 -6.78 -2.24
N VAL A 298 14.45 -7.84 -2.07
CA VAL A 298 13.12 -7.80 -1.44
C VAL A 298 13.07 -8.80 -0.30
N HIS A 299 12.60 -8.38 0.87
CA HIS A 299 12.36 -9.25 2.03
C HIS A 299 10.90 -9.21 2.44
N LEU A 300 10.26 -10.39 2.48
CA LEU A 300 8.89 -10.57 2.94
C LEU A 300 8.86 -11.47 4.18
N GLU A 301 8.10 -11.06 5.20
CA GLU A 301 7.89 -11.85 6.41
C GLU A 301 6.47 -11.69 6.96
N TYR A 302 5.87 -12.79 7.43
CA TYR A 302 4.51 -12.83 7.99
C TYR A 302 3.47 -12.21 7.07
N THR A 303 3.56 -12.39 5.74
CA THR A 303 2.76 -11.65 4.77
C THR A 303 2.28 -12.51 3.60
N GLY A 304 1.28 -12.06 2.85
CA GLY A 304 0.78 -12.78 1.67
C GLY A 304 -0.06 -11.91 0.75
N HIS A 305 -0.45 -12.46 -0.41
CA HIS A 305 -1.15 -11.76 -1.49
C HIS A 305 -0.31 -10.70 -2.21
N TYR A 306 0.86 -11.09 -2.73
CA TYR A 306 1.75 -10.18 -3.47
C TYR A 306 1.90 -10.60 -4.92
N THR A 307 1.91 -9.59 -5.78
CA THR A 307 2.39 -9.69 -7.16
C THR A 307 3.55 -8.72 -7.30
N ILE A 308 4.76 -9.25 -7.48
CA ILE A 308 5.97 -8.49 -7.71
C ILE A 308 6.23 -8.53 -9.21
N LYS A 309 6.14 -7.39 -9.88
CA LYS A 309 6.21 -7.28 -11.33
C LYS A 309 7.39 -6.39 -11.76
N ASP A 310 8.09 -6.78 -12.81
CA ASP A 310 9.17 -6.00 -13.42
C ASP A 310 10.26 -5.59 -12.41
N LEU A 311 10.69 -6.56 -11.59
CA LEU A 311 11.72 -6.39 -10.57
C LEU A 311 13.12 -6.39 -11.19
N ASP A 312 13.98 -5.44 -10.86
CA ASP A 312 15.40 -5.48 -11.22
C ASP A 312 16.29 -5.23 -10.00
N VAL A 313 16.98 -6.28 -9.55
CA VAL A 313 17.81 -6.22 -8.34
C VAL A 313 19.22 -6.71 -8.60
N VAL A 314 20.19 -5.96 -8.06
CA VAL A 314 21.63 -6.22 -8.20
C VAL A 314 22.28 -6.22 -6.83
N ALA A 315 22.99 -7.32 -6.53
CA ALA A 315 23.69 -7.48 -5.27
C ALA A 315 24.86 -6.50 -5.14
N SER A 316 25.16 -6.12 -3.90
CA SER A 316 26.40 -5.41 -3.56
C SER A 316 27.66 -6.19 -3.92
N ASP A 317 28.65 -5.55 -4.55
CA ASP A 317 29.96 -6.16 -4.83
C ASP A 317 30.81 -6.23 -3.54
N THR A 318 30.43 -7.12 -2.62
CA THR A 318 31.28 -7.43 -1.47
C THR A 318 32.33 -8.47 -1.86
N ARG A 319 33.44 -8.02 -2.45
CA ARG A 319 34.63 -8.86 -2.67
C ARG A 319 35.11 -9.50 -1.34
N GLY A 320 34.65 -10.71 -1.01
CA GLY A 320 35.01 -11.44 0.21
C GLY A 320 33.92 -12.37 0.79
N ILE A 321 34.04 -12.71 2.08
CA ILE A 321 33.12 -13.60 2.85
C ILE A 321 31.69 -13.04 2.93
N GLY A 322 31.51 -11.72 2.73
CA GLY A 322 30.22 -11.02 2.79
C GLY A 322 29.20 -11.47 1.74
N ASN A 323 29.65 -11.96 0.57
CA ASN A 323 28.75 -12.42 -0.48
C ASN A 323 27.97 -13.67 -0.07
N ASN A 324 28.42 -14.49 0.88
CA ASN A 324 27.77 -15.77 1.22
C ASN A 324 26.35 -15.66 1.80
N PHE A 325 25.85 -14.44 2.02
CA PHE A 325 24.57 -14.18 2.69
C PHE A 325 23.67 -13.21 1.92
N THR A 326 24.00 -12.84 0.68
CA THR A 326 23.15 -11.94 -0.12
C THR A 326 21.99 -12.72 -0.77
N VAL A 327 20.80 -12.12 -0.77
CA VAL A 327 19.56 -12.73 -1.29
C VAL A 327 18.81 -11.76 -2.19
N GLY A 328 18.44 -12.17 -3.41
CA GLY A 328 17.66 -11.32 -4.31
C GLY A 328 16.24 -11.10 -3.81
N VAL A 329 15.46 -12.18 -3.72
CA VAL A 329 14.11 -12.20 -3.14
C VAL A 329 14.09 -13.20 -1.98
N ASP A 330 13.79 -12.71 -0.78
CA ASP A 330 13.74 -13.50 0.45
C ASP A 330 12.29 -13.66 0.92
N LEU A 331 11.72 -14.83 0.63
CA LEU A 331 10.40 -15.26 1.13
C LEU A 331 10.59 -16.01 2.44
N PHE A 332 10.60 -15.25 3.54
CA PHE A 332 10.99 -15.76 4.84
C PHE A 332 9.81 -16.44 5.56
N ASN A 333 9.75 -16.38 6.89
CA ASN A 333 8.74 -17.10 7.66
C ASN A 333 7.32 -16.60 7.37
N ASN A 334 6.35 -17.52 7.38
CA ASN A 334 4.91 -17.20 7.25
C ASN A 334 4.55 -16.39 5.99
N VAL A 335 5.23 -16.65 4.87
CA VAL A 335 4.92 -16.03 3.56
C VAL A 335 4.16 -17.00 2.66
N PHE A 336 3.01 -16.56 2.13
CA PHE A 336 2.18 -17.37 1.23
C PHE A 336 1.61 -16.54 0.07
N ASP A 337 1.17 -17.22 -1.00
CA ASP A 337 0.52 -16.60 -2.16
C ASP A 337 1.29 -15.39 -2.74
N VAL A 338 2.48 -15.68 -3.27
CA VAL A 338 3.35 -14.70 -3.93
C VAL A 338 3.56 -15.11 -5.38
N VAL A 339 3.43 -14.14 -6.28
CA VAL A 339 3.81 -14.23 -7.68
C VAL A 339 4.95 -13.26 -7.95
N VAL A 340 6.00 -13.72 -8.62
CA VAL A 340 7.07 -12.89 -9.16
C VAL A 340 7.01 -12.99 -10.69
N ASN A 341 6.76 -11.88 -11.37
CA ASN A 341 6.47 -11.82 -12.80
C ASN A 341 7.40 -10.82 -13.49
N GLY A 342 8.32 -11.30 -14.34
CA GLY A 342 9.34 -10.47 -14.97
C GLY A 342 10.33 -9.96 -13.94
N ALA A 343 11.34 -10.76 -13.58
CA ALA A 343 12.34 -10.33 -12.61
C ALA A 343 13.76 -10.60 -13.10
N ASN A 344 14.65 -9.61 -12.95
CA ASN A 344 16.08 -9.73 -13.12
C ASN A 344 16.75 -9.69 -11.75
N ILE A 345 17.48 -10.75 -11.41
CA ILE A 345 18.15 -10.92 -10.12
C ILE A 345 19.61 -11.25 -10.38
N GLU A 346 20.52 -10.30 -10.13
CA GLU A 346 21.93 -10.42 -10.50
C GLU A 346 22.89 -10.35 -9.30
N GLY A 347 23.87 -11.26 -9.26
CA GLY A 347 25.04 -11.19 -8.37
C GLY A 347 24.83 -11.66 -6.93
N PHE A 348 23.62 -12.04 -6.54
CA PHE A 348 23.31 -12.52 -5.18
C PHE A 348 23.84 -13.94 -4.95
N HIS A 349 24.24 -14.30 -3.73
CA HIS A 349 24.58 -15.69 -3.43
C HIS A 349 23.37 -16.63 -3.55
N THR A 350 22.21 -16.16 -3.11
CA THR A 350 20.92 -16.80 -3.39
C THR A 350 20.04 -15.87 -4.22
N GLY A 351 19.57 -16.32 -5.38
CA GLY A 351 18.63 -15.54 -6.19
C GLY A 351 17.29 -15.38 -5.47
N VAL A 352 16.59 -16.49 -5.27
CA VAL A 352 15.33 -16.55 -4.52
C VAL A 352 15.44 -17.54 -3.36
N ALA A 353 15.26 -17.05 -2.14
CA ALA A 353 15.20 -17.87 -0.93
C ALA A 353 13.75 -18.13 -0.52
N MET A 354 13.41 -19.40 -0.29
CA MET A 354 12.07 -19.82 0.12
C MET A 354 12.13 -20.55 1.46
N ALA A 355 11.78 -19.89 2.56
CA ALA A 355 11.81 -20.54 3.87
C ALA A 355 10.77 -21.68 3.97
N LYS A 356 9.58 -21.49 3.37
CA LYS A 356 8.43 -22.42 3.42
C LYS A 356 8.16 -22.95 4.82
N LYS A 357 8.18 -22.06 5.81
CA LYS A 357 8.22 -22.41 7.22
C LYS A 357 7.26 -21.59 8.06
N GLY A 358 6.44 -22.30 8.83
CA GLY A 358 5.66 -21.77 9.95
C GLY A 358 6.47 -21.56 11.22
N VAL A 359 6.10 -20.58 12.05
CA VAL A 359 6.68 -20.36 13.39
C VAL A 359 5.63 -20.69 14.48
N ALA A 360 6.07 -21.16 15.65
CA ALA A 360 5.25 -21.36 16.88
C ALA A 360 4.19 -22.49 16.87
N GLY A 361 4.53 -23.70 16.40
CA GLY A 361 3.65 -24.88 16.53
C GLY A 361 2.45 -24.89 15.58
N LEU A 362 2.45 -23.98 14.60
CA LEU A 362 1.47 -23.87 13.52
C LEU A 362 1.69 -24.94 12.41
N ASP A 363 2.44 -26.01 12.71
CA ASP A 363 2.81 -27.10 11.78
C ASP A 363 1.62 -27.96 11.32
N PHE A 364 0.48 -27.92 12.03
CA PHE A 364 -0.76 -28.60 11.61
C PHE A 364 -1.38 -27.99 10.35
N MET A 365 -0.82 -26.87 9.87
CA MET A 365 -1.25 -26.07 8.71
C MET A 365 -0.26 -26.18 7.53
N ASN A 366 0.67 -27.13 7.58
CA ASN A 366 1.60 -27.51 6.49
C ASN A 366 0.90 -28.33 5.39
N GLY A 367 -0.28 -27.88 4.93
CA GLY A 367 -0.83 -28.36 3.66
C GLY A 367 0.18 -28.01 2.56
N LYS A 368 0.55 -28.98 1.72
CA LYS A 368 1.70 -28.85 0.80
C LYS A 368 1.56 -27.70 -0.20
N ASP A 369 0.33 -27.24 -0.44
CA ASP A 369 -0.03 -26.45 -1.62
C ASP A 369 -0.09 -24.93 -1.33
N GLN A 370 0.05 -24.50 -0.06
CA GLN A 370 -0.11 -23.10 0.35
C GLN A 370 1.18 -22.29 0.32
N TRP A 371 2.33 -22.97 0.26
CA TRP A 371 3.67 -22.36 0.24
C TRP A 371 4.32 -22.53 -1.13
N ASP A 372 3.52 -22.85 -2.13
CA ASP A 372 3.95 -22.94 -3.52
C ASP A 372 3.82 -21.56 -4.16
N TYR A 373 4.93 -21.08 -4.70
CA TYR A 373 5.03 -19.76 -5.30
C TYR A 373 5.06 -19.87 -6.82
N ILE A 374 4.79 -18.75 -7.48
CA ILE A 374 4.71 -18.70 -8.93
C ILE A 374 5.75 -17.72 -9.45
N TYR A 375 6.56 -18.18 -10.38
CA TYR A 375 7.63 -17.43 -11.01
C TYR A 375 7.35 -17.40 -12.51
N ILE A 376 7.15 -16.21 -13.07
CA ILE A 376 6.91 -15.99 -14.50
C ILE A 376 8.09 -15.16 -15.02
N ASP A 377 8.81 -15.67 -16.03
CA ASP A 377 9.94 -14.97 -16.66
C ASP A 377 10.98 -14.40 -15.66
N VAL A 378 11.33 -15.21 -14.66
CA VAL A 378 12.33 -14.85 -13.64
C VAL A 378 13.73 -15.27 -14.10
N ASN A 379 14.58 -14.28 -14.34
CA ASN A 379 15.96 -14.42 -14.74
C ASN A 379 16.91 -14.21 -13.54
N VAL A 380 17.65 -15.26 -13.17
CA VAL A 380 18.66 -15.20 -12.10
C VAL A 380 20.05 -15.41 -12.69
N LYS A 381 20.94 -14.44 -12.51
CA LYS A 381 22.30 -14.44 -13.07
C LYS A 381 23.37 -14.29 -11.99
N GLY A 382 24.43 -15.10 -12.11
CA GLY A 382 25.60 -14.98 -11.22
C GLY A 382 25.38 -15.48 -9.78
N ALA A 383 24.27 -16.17 -9.51
CA ALA A 383 23.98 -16.71 -8.18
C ALA A 383 24.58 -18.10 -7.92
N THR A 384 24.99 -18.37 -6.67
CA THR A 384 25.39 -19.71 -6.23
C THR A 384 24.18 -20.65 -6.22
N TYR A 385 23.06 -20.16 -5.69
CA TYR A 385 21.78 -20.86 -5.67
C TYR A 385 20.74 -19.99 -6.34
N SER A 386 20.24 -20.37 -7.53
CA SER A 386 19.18 -19.59 -8.17
C SER A 386 17.90 -19.60 -7.35
N PHE A 387 17.54 -20.76 -6.81
CA PHE A 387 16.37 -20.97 -5.95
C PHE A 387 16.71 -21.98 -4.86
N THR A 388 16.27 -21.76 -3.62
CA THR A 388 16.41 -22.72 -2.52
C THR A 388 15.05 -23.32 -2.13
N ASN A 389 15.05 -24.54 -1.57
CA ASN A 389 13.84 -25.19 -1.02
C ASN A 389 12.64 -25.31 -1.99
N ARG A 390 12.92 -25.57 -3.27
CA ARG A 390 11.87 -25.79 -4.29
C ARG A 390 11.03 -27.03 -3.97
N THR A 391 9.73 -26.92 -4.21
CA THR A 391 8.77 -28.03 -4.15
C THR A 391 8.18 -28.29 -5.54
N PRO A 392 7.60 -29.49 -5.79
CA PRO A 392 6.91 -29.76 -7.06
C PRO A 392 5.68 -28.89 -7.34
N GLY A 393 5.14 -28.19 -6.33
CA GLY A 393 4.00 -27.30 -6.50
C GLY A 393 4.38 -25.87 -6.91
N ASP A 394 5.64 -25.47 -6.71
CA ASP A 394 6.15 -24.20 -7.25
C ASP A 394 6.02 -24.19 -8.79
N LYS A 395 5.42 -23.13 -9.33
CA LYS A 395 5.23 -23.00 -10.78
C LYS A 395 6.28 -22.08 -11.38
N PHE A 396 6.85 -22.52 -12.49
CA PHE A 396 7.79 -21.75 -13.31
C PHE A 396 7.17 -21.64 -14.68
N LEU A 397 6.73 -20.44 -15.03
CA LEU A 397 5.95 -20.11 -16.21
C LEU A 397 6.69 -19.06 -17.03
N THR A 398 6.17 -18.80 -18.22
CA THR A 398 6.54 -17.69 -19.10
C THR A 398 5.29 -16.86 -19.40
N ALA A 399 5.45 -15.65 -19.91
CA ALA A 399 4.32 -14.82 -20.37
C ALA A 399 3.42 -15.56 -21.37
N ALA A 400 3.97 -16.48 -22.16
CA ALA A 400 3.21 -17.28 -23.13
C ALA A 400 2.28 -18.33 -22.47
N ASP A 401 2.48 -18.64 -21.18
CA ASP A 401 1.60 -19.54 -20.42
C ASP A 401 0.39 -18.80 -19.83
N LEU A 402 0.41 -17.47 -19.83
CA LEU A 402 -0.68 -16.64 -19.33
C LEU A 402 -1.84 -16.63 -20.31
N VAL A 403 -3.06 -16.64 -19.78
CA VAL A 403 -4.28 -16.49 -20.58
C VAL A 403 -4.99 -15.22 -20.10
N GLU A 404 -5.08 -14.23 -20.98
CA GLU A 404 -5.71 -12.93 -20.70
C GLU A 404 -7.24 -13.06 -20.54
N ASP A 405 -7.87 -12.04 -19.94
CA ASP A 405 -9.33 -11.84 -19.88
C ASP A 405 -10.16 -13.01 -19.36
N ARG A 406 -9.63 -13.77 -18.39
CA ARG A 406 -10.31 -14.94 -17.79
C ARG A 406 -10.59 -14.83 -16.30
N LEU A 407 -10.34 -13.66 -15.70
CA LEU A 407 -10.53 -13.45 -14.27
C LEU A 407 -12.01 -13.63 -13.91
N SER A 408 -12.31 -14.60 -13.05
CA SER A 408 -13.66 -14.85 -12.54
C SER A 408 -13.60 -15.47 -11.15
N LEU A 409 -14.64 -15.22 -10.35
CA LEU A 409 -14.84 -15.83 -9.05
C LEU A 409 -16.16 -16.60 -9.05
N THR A 410 -16.08 -17.91 -8.87
CA THR A 410 -17.26 -18.78 -8.76
C THR A 410 -17.48 -19.17 -7.30
N PRO A 411 -18.65 -18.88 -6.71
CA PRO A 411 -18.99 -19.29 -5.36
C PRO A 411 -18.95 -20.80 -5.14
N GLY A 412 -18.54 -21.22 -3.94
CA GLY A 412 -18.53 -22.61 -3.51
C GLY A 412 -19.88 -23.12 -3.01
N PHE A 413 -20.92 -22.27 -3.03
CA PHE A 413 -22.25 -22.56 -2.51
C PHE A 413 -23.29 -22.64 -3.64
N LEU A 414 -24.18 -23.64 -3.56
CA LEU A 414 -25.17 -23.98 -4.60
C LEU A 414 -26.50 -23.21 -4.44
N ASP A 415 -26.80 -22.72 -3.24
CA ASP A 415 -27.98 -21.89 -2.98
C ASP A 415 -27.65 -20.44 -3.29
N THR A 416 -28.64 -19.71 -3.80
CA THR A 416 -28.56 -18.26 -4.06
C THR A 416 -28.17 -17.42 -2.84
N HIS A 417 -28.10 -17.99 -1.63
CA HIS A 417 -27.72 -17.26 -0.41
C HIS A 417 -26.95 -18.09 0.64
N LEU A 418 -25.89 -17.51 1.23
CA LEU A 418 -25.12 -18.14 2.31
C LEU A 418 -25.82 -17.99 3.67
N LYS A 419 -25.82 -19.06 4.48
CA LYS A 419 -26.33 -19.04 5.86
C LYS A 419 -25.19 -18.94 6.88
N MET A 420 -25.44 -18.24 7.97
CA MET A 420 -24.48 -18.10 9.06
C MET A 420 -24.31 -19.44 9.79
N VAL A 421 -23.06 -19.87 9.97
CA VAL A 421 -22.68 -21.07 10.72
C VAL A 421 -21.68 -20.66 11.80
N ASN A 422 -21.94 -21.02 13.06
CA ASN A 422 -21.09 -20.64 14.20
C ASN A 422 -20.80 -19.14 14.31
N GLY A 423 -21.75 -18.29 13.90
CA GLY A 423 -21.63 -16.83 14.02
C GLY A 423 -20.92 -16.12 12.87
N VAL A 424 -20.55 -16.84 11.80
CA VAL A 424 -19.91 -16.27 10.60
C VAL A 424 -20.48 -16.83 9.31
N TYR A 425 -20.35 -16.09 8.21
CA TYR A 425 -20.57 -16.56 6.84
C TYR A 425 -19.21 -16.92 6.24
N ASN A 426 -18.99 -18.18 5.88
CA ASN A 426 -17.72 -18.59 5.27
C ASN A 426 -17.74 -18.30 3.77
N MET A 427 -16.91 -17.37 3.34
CA MET A 427 -16.75 -17.05 1.93
C MET A 427 -15.80 -18.08 1.33
N SER A 428 -16.32 -18.89 0.41
CA SER A 428 -15.53 -19.92 -0.26
C SER A 428 -15.96 -20.02 -1.71
N GLY A 429 -15.02 -20.37 -2.57
CA GLY A 429 -15.23 -20.43 -4.00
C GLY A 429 -13.96 -20.81 -4.73
N THR A 430 -14.05 -20.74 -6.05
CA THR A 430 -12.97 -21.01 -6.98
C THR A 430 -12.70 -19.75 -7.78
N LYS A 431 -11.49 -19.21 -7.66
CA LYS A 431 -10.96 -18.16 -8.51
C LYS A 431 -10.35 -18.79 -9.76
N LEU A 432 -10.68 -18.27 -10.93
CA LEU A 432 -9.99 -18.53 -12.17
C LEU A 432 -9.30 -17.22 -12.59
N ASP A 433 -8.00 -17.27 -12.84
CA ASP A 433 -7.19 -16.12 -13.26
C ASP A 433 -6.19 -16.55 -14.33
N SER A 434 -5.37 -15.61 -14.82
CA SER A 434 -4.42 -15.79 -15.93
C SER A 434 -3.53 -17.04 -15.84
N ILE A 435 -3.23 -17.50 -14.62
CA ILE A 435 -2.28 -18.60 -14.33
C ILE A 435 -2.95 -19.91 -13.88
N GLY A 436 -4.28 -19.94 -13.76
CA GLY A 436 -4.97 -21.17 -13.37
C GLY A 436 -6.23 -20.97 -12.55
N SER A 437 -6.74 -22.09 -12.05
CA SER A 437 -7.75 -22.09 -11.01
C SER A 437 -7.08 -22.22 -9.65
N THR A 438 -7.66 -21.60 -8.62
CA THR A 438 -7.28 -21.79 -7.22
C THR A 438 -8.50 -21.61 -6.31
N ALA A 439 -8.51 -22.23 -5.14
CA ALA A 439 -9.51 -21.93 -4.14
C ALA A 439 -9.33 -20.48 -3.66
N SER A 440 -10.43 -19.73 -3.54
CA SER A 440 -10.42 -18.39 -2.95
C SER A 440 -10.14 -18.45 -1.44
N TYR A 441 -10.60 -19.52 -0.79
CA TYR A 441 -10.32 -19.77 0.62
C TYR A 441 -8.85 -20.19 0.85
N LYS A 442 -8.14 -19.47 1.70
CA LYS A 442 -6.81 -19.84 2.22
C LYS A 442 -6.91 -20.12 3.71
N VAL A 443 -6.27 -21.19 4.19
CA VAL A 443 -6.35 -21.57 5.62
C VAL A 443 -5.72 -20.50 6.54
N TRP A 444 -4.66 -19.84 6.07
CA TRP A 444 -4.00 -18.74 6.78
C TRP A 444 -4.71 -17.40 6.66
N ASP A 445 -5.65 -17.30 5.73
CA ASP A 445 -6.44 -16.11 5.48
C ASP A 445 -7.89 -16.48 5.18
N PRO A 446 -8.59 -17.05 6.18
CA PRO A 446 -9.96 -17.49 5.99
C PRO A 446 -10.84 -16.26 5.81
N ASP A 447 -11.48 -16.20 4.65
CA ASP A 447 -12.43 -15.15 4.36
C ASP A 447 -13.80 -15.49 4.96
N TYR A 448 -14.24 -14.67 5.91
CA TYR A 448 -15.55 -14.83 6.53
C TYR A 448 -16.15 -13.49 6.91
N ILE A 449 -17.48 -13.40 6.83
CA ILE A 449 -18.24 -12.24 7.29
C ILE A 449 -18.80 -12.51 8.68
N ASN A 450 -18.43 -11.68 9.64
CA ASN A 450 -18.91 -11.71 11.01
C ASN A 450 -20.10 -10.74 11.21
N ALA A 451 -20.69 -10.76 12.40
CA ALA A 451 -21.85 -9.93 12.72
C ALA A 451 -21.58 -8.41 12.64
N ALA A 452 -20.35 -7.94 12.87
CA ALA A 452 -20.01 -6.53 12.73
C ALA A 452 -19.93 -6.09 11.27
N GLU A 453 -19.34 -6.92 10.42
CA GLU A 453 -19.19 -6.66 8.97
C GLU A 453 -20.56 -6.75 8.28
N LEU A 454 -21.39 -7.75 8.64
CA LEU A 454 -22.78 -7.83 8.16
C LEU A 454 -23.58 -6.58 8.56
N ARG A 455 -23.38 -6.08 9.79
CA ARG A 455 -24.05 -4.85 10.24
C ARG A 455 -23.59 -3.65 9.40
N GLY A 456 -22.29 -3.48 9.16
CA GLY A 456 -21.75 -2.41 8.33
C GLY A 456 -22.32 -2.43 6.91
N SER A 457 -22.33 -3.60 6.27
CA SER A 457 -22.97 -3.79 4.96
C SER A 457 -24.46 -3.43 4.96
N ILE A 458 -25.24 -3.87 5.95
CA ILE A 458 -26.68 -3.52 6.03
C ILE A 458 -26.89 -2.02 6.25
N GLU A 459 -26.04 -1.38 7.05
CA GLU A 459 -26.14 0.06 7.32
C GLU A 459 -25.80 0.90 6.08
N GLN A 460 -24.86 0.44 5.25
CA GLN A 460 -24.43 1.12 4.04
C GLN A 460 -25.33 0.81 2.84
N ASN A 461 -25.55 -0.47 2.57
CA ASN A 461 -26.23 -0.95 1.36
C ASN A 461 -27.72 -1.19 1.57
N GLY A 462 -28.20 -1.24 2.81
CA GLY A 462 -29.58 -1.60 3.13
C GLY A 462 -29.81 -3.12 3.08
N TYR A 463 -31.08 -3.51 2.91
CA TYR A 463 -31.46 -4.92 2.80
C TYR A 463 -32.63 -5.13 1.84
N TRP A 464 -32.76 -6.36 1.33
CA TRP A 464 -33.82 -6.78 0.43
C TRP A 464 -34.65 -7.90 1.06
N THR A 465 -35.78 -8.21 0.42
CA THR A 465 -36.49 -9.47 0.63
C THR A 465 -36.47 -10.32 -0.62
N THR A 466 -36.36 -11.63 -0.46
CA THR A 466 -36.51 -12.62 -1.53
C THR A 466 -37.99 -12.90 -1.80
N GLN A 467 -38.30 -13.57 -2.91
CA GLN A 467 -39.70 -13.95 -3.26
C GLN A 467 -40.37 -14.82 -2.19
N ASP A 468 -39.59 -15.62 -1.45
CA ASP A 468 -40.07 -16.45 -0.34
C ASP A 468 -40.10 -15.73 1.02
N GLY A 469 -39.81 -14.43 1.05
CA GLY A 469 -39.96 -13.56 2.23
C GLY A 469 -38.79 -13.55 3.20
N ARG A 470 -37.64 -14.17 2.86
CA ARG A 470 -36.42 -14.05 3.65
C ARG A 470 -35.83 -12.66 3.49
N ARG A 471 -35.14 -12.17 4.52
CA ARG A 471 -34.39 -10.91 4.46
C ARG A 471 -32.94 -11.22 4.10
N VAL A 472 -32.37 -10.48 3.16
CA VAL A 472 -31.00 -10.68 2.70
C VAL A 472 -30.22 -9.37 2.68
N ALA A 473 -28.91 -9.47 2.90
CA ALA A 473 -27.95 -8.38 2.79
C ALA A 473 -26.93 -8.71 1.71
N MET A 474 -26.43 -7.68 1.03
CA MET A 474 -25.40 -7.81 0.00
C MET A 474 -24.01 -7.72 0.62
N ILE A 475 -23.13 -8.63 0.24
CA ILE A 475 -21.71 -8.68 0.60
C ILE A 475 -20.92 -8.64 -0.69
N GLU A 476 -20.07 -7.63 -0.84
CA GLU A 476 -19.19 -7.54 -1.99
C GLU A 476 -17.82 -8.12 -1.69
N GLU A 477 -17.30 -8.85 -2.67
CA GLU A 477 -15.97 -9.45 -2.65
C GLU A 477 -15.18 -9.01 -3.86
N TYR A 478 -13.91 -8.72 -3.62
CA TYR A 478 -12.95 -8.51 -4.68
C TYR A 478 -12.17 -9.79 -4.95
N ALA A 479 -11.90 -10.06 -6.22
CA ALA A 479 -10.94 -11.08 -6.62
C ALA A 479 -9.89 -10.45 -7.54
N ALA A 480 -8.63 -10.82 -7.31
CA ALA A 480 -7.51 -10.28 -8.07
C ALA A 480 -6.78 -11.36 -8.86
N ASP A 481 -6.45 -11.03 -10.11
CA ASP A 481 -5.57 -11.84 -10.94
C ASP A 481 -4.18 -11.89 -10.31
N ARG A 482 -3.66 -13.11 -10.14
CA ARG A 482 -2.39 -13.32 -9.46
C ARG A 482 -1.17 -12.84 -10.26
N ALA A 483 -1.21 -12.81 -11.59
CA ALA A 483 -0.07 -12.40 -12.41
C ALA A 483 -0.12 -10.92 -12.82
N THR A 484 -1.32 -10.38 -13.06
CA THR A 484 -1.50 -8.99 -13.55
C THR A 484 -1.90 -8.02 -12.45
N GLY A 485 -2.56 -8.49 -11.38
CA GLY A 485 -3.17 -7.62 -10.38
C GLY A 485 -4.51 -7.02 -10.82
N ASP A 486 -5.08 -7.45 -11.96
CA ASP A 486 -6.42 -7.03 -12.38
C ASP A 486 -7.45 -7.43 -11.34
N VAL A 487 -8.45 -6.58 -11.14
CA VAL A 487 -9.49 -6.80 -10.12
C VAL A 487 -10.86 -6.94 -10.79
N ILE A 488 -11.65 -7.87 -10.26
CA ILE A 488 -13.11 -7.90 -10.42
C ILE A 488 -13.77 -7.72 -9.05
N LYS A 489 -15.00 -7.21 -9.06
CA LYS A 489 -15.88 -7.12 -7.90
C LYS A 489 -17.12 -7.97 -8.17
N VAL A 490 -17.55 -8.73 -7.17
CA VAL A 490 -18.76 -9.55 -7.23
C VAL A 490 -19.58 -9.37 -5.96
N ALA A 491 -20.91 -9.40 -6.09
CA ALA A 491 -21.83 -9.32 -4.97
C ALA A 491 -22.44 -10.68 -4.64
N TYR A 492 -22.59 -10.96 -3.35
CA TYR A 492 -23.26 -12.12 -2.81
C TYR A 492 -24.34 -11.71 -1.84
N PHE A 493 -25.49 -12.38 -1.89
CA PHE A 493 -26.55 -12.16 -0.92
C PHE A 493 -26.48 -13.18 0.20
N VAL A 494 -26.49 -12.71 1.46
CA VAL A 494 -26.49 -13.56 2.65
C VAL A 494 -27.78 -13.40 3.44
N GLU A 495 -28.29 -14.49 4.01
CA GLU A 495 -29.55 -14.47 4.77
C GLU A 495 -29.34 -13.75 6.12
N ILE A 496 -30.13 -12.70 6.38
CA ILE A 496 -30.11 -11.97 7.64
C ILE A 496 -30.88 -12.78 8.70
N PRO A 497 -30.26 -13.14 9.85
CA PRO A 497 -30.94 -13.85 10.91
C PRO A 497 -32.23 -13.16 11.34
N SER A 498 -33.31 -13.93 11.48
CA SER A 498 -34.62 -13.41 11.92
C SER A 498 -34.58 -12.77 13.31
N THR A 499 -33.58 -13.12 14.12
CA THR A 499 -33.32 -12.54 15.45
C THR A 499 -32.78 -11.11 15.39
N TYR A 500 -32.23 -10.66 14.26
CA TYR A 500 -31.70 -9.32 14.10
C TYR A 500 -32.82 -8.31 13.82
N LYS A 501 -32.92 -7.32 14.70
CA LYS A 501 -33.83 -6.19 14.57
C LYS A 501 -33.16 -5.10 13.74
N LEU A 502 -33.66 -4.87 12.53
CA LEU A 502 -33.12 -3.89 11.58
C LEU A 502 -33.73 -2.51 11.85
N ALA A 503 -33.25 -1.85 12.89
CA ALA A 503 -33.69 -0.53 13.33
C ALA A 503 -32.61 0.08 14.22
N ALA A 504 -32.56 1.41 14.30
CA ALA A 504 -31.65 2.11 15.21
C ALA A 504 -31.79 1.61 16.65
N GLY A 505 -30.67 1.22 17.26
CA GLY A 505 -30.63 0.64 18.61
C GLY A 505 -30.99 -0.86 18.68
N GLY A 506 -31.17 -1.50 17.53
CA GLY A 506 -31.35 -2.95 17.38
C GLY A 506 -30.03 -3.65 17.08
N PHE A 507 -30.00 -4.44 15.99
CA PHE A 507 -28.76 -4.99 15.44
C PHE A 507 -27.92 -3.90 14.78
N THR A 508 -28.58 -2.95 14.11
CA THR A 508 -27.97 -1.81 13.44
C THR A 508 -27.96 -0.57 14.35
N ARG A 509 -26.97 0.29 14.17
CA ARG A 509 -26.78 1.60 14.82
C ARG A 509 -27.77 2.61 14.26
N THR A 510 -27.99 2.56 12.95
CA THR A 510 -28.98 3.37 12.21
C THR A 510 -30.14 2.48 11.75
N THR A 511 -31.25 3.08 11.30
CA THR A 511 -32.30 2.32 10.62
C THR A 511 -31.90 2.14 9.17
N PRO A 512 -31.65 0.90 8.70
CA PRO A 512 -31.19 0.67 7.34
C PRO A 512 -32.31 0.86 6.31
N SER A 513 -31.92 1.18 5.08
CA SER A 513 -32.84 1.28 3.94
C SER A 513 -33.40 -0.10 3.57
N TYR A 514 -34.69 -0.14 3.23
CA TYR A 514 -35.32 -1.31 2.63
C TYR A 514 -35.41 -1.12 1.13
N ASN A 515 -34.70 -1.95 0.37
CA ASN A 515 -34.53 -1.82 -1.07
C ASN A 515 -35.62 -2.55 -1.87
N GLY A 516 -36.53 -3.26 -1.20
CA GLY A 516 -37.66 -3.93 -1.84
C GLY A 516 -37.46 -5.43 -2.04
N LEU A 517 -38.13 -5.96 -3.06
CA LEU A 517 -38.02 -7.35 -3.47
C LEU A 517 -36.80 -7.50 -4.39
N LEU A 518 -35.91 -8.43 -4.08
CA LEU A 518 -34.75 -8.75 -4.92
C LEU A 518 -35.21 -9.38 -6.24
N ASN A 519 -34.82 -8.79 -7.36
CA ASN A 519 -35.03 -9.38 -8.68
C ASN A 519 -33.90 -10.36 -9.01
N GLU A 520 -34.09 -11.64 -8.72
CA GLU A 520 -33.10 -12.70 -9.03
C GLU A 520 -32.88 -12.94 -10.54
N ASN A 521 -33.67 -12.30 -11.40
CA ASN A 521 -33.49 -12.33 -12.86
C ASN A 521 -33.12 -10.96 -13.42
N SER A 522 -32.61 -10.06 -12.57
CA SER A 522 -32.06 -8.78 -13.02
C SER A 522 -30.93 -8.99 -14.01
N LYS A 523 -30.76 -8.04 -14.92
CA LYS A 523 -29.63 -7.99 -15.83
C LYS A 523 -28.65 -6.97 -15.32
N ALA A 524 -27.39 -7.37 -15.25
CA ALA A 524 -26.33 -6.45 -14.90
C ALA A 524 -26.29 -5.19 -15.79
N PRO A 525 -25.87 -4.04 -15.22
CA PRO A 525 -25.64 -2.81 -15.97
C PRO A 525 -24.76 -3.03 -17.20
N ILE A 526 -24.98 -2.23 -18.22
CA ILE A 526 -24.05 -2.10 -19.34
C ILE A 526 -23.22 -0.85 -19.09
N ALA A 527 -21.98 -1.07 -18.65
CA ALA A 527 -20.98 -0.01 -18.52
C ALA A 527 -20.15 0.10 -19.80
N VAL A 528 -19.95 1.31 -20.30
CA VAL A 528 -19.23 1.59 -21.55
C VAL A 528 -17.97 2.36 -21.23
N ASP A 529 -16.83 1.88 -21.74
CA ASP A 529 -15.53 2.50 -21.49
C ASP A 529 -15.50 4.01 -21.84
N ASP A 530 -14.81 4.76 -20.99
CA ASP A 530 -14.65 6.20 -21.11
C ASP A 530 -13.26 6.60 -21.62
N VAL A 531 -13.17 7.83 -22.12
CA VAL A 531 -11.90 8.47 -22.46
C VAL A 531 -11.86 9.89 -21.90
N ALA A 532 -10.68 10.31 -21.44
CA ALA A 532 -10.43 11.67 -20.97
C ALA A 532 -9.04 12.16 -21.40
N SER A 533 -8.84 13.48 -21.36
CA SER A 533 -7.54 14.09 -21.60
C SER A 533 -7.26 15.16 -20.55
N VAL A 534 -6.01 15.26 -20.10
CA VAL A 534 -5.59 16.24 -19.09
C VAL A 534 -4.15 16.66 -19.35
N GLN A 535 -3.78 17.89 -18.95
CA GLN A 535 -2.38 18.29 -18.96
C GLN A 535 -1.65 17.72 -17.74
N GLN A 536 -0.38 17.37 -17.88
CA GLN A 536 0.47 16.96 -16.76
C GLN A 536 0.40 17.96 -15.59
N GLY A 537 0.35 17.45 -14.36
CA GLY A 537 0.23 18.26 -13.15
C GLY A 537 -1.12 18.97 -12.97
N LYS A 538 -2.14 18.60 -13.76
CA LYS A 538 -3.53 19.04 -13.60
C LYS A 538 -4.43 17.84 -13.28
N SER A 539 -5.66 18.15 -12.90
CA SER A 539 -6.71 17.15 -12.72
C SER A 539 -7.84 17.35 -13.72
N VAL A 540 -8.60 16.28 -13.94
CA VAL A 540 -9.82 16.28 -14.74
C VAL A 540 -10.93 15.57 -13.96
N VAL A 541 -12.15 16.11 -14.03
CA VAL A 541 -13.36 15.49 -13.48
C VAL A 541 -14.09 14.78 -14.61
N ILE A 542 -14.47 13.53 -14.38
CA ILE A 542 -15.04 12.61 -15.38
C ILE A 542 -16.36 12.07 -14.83
N ASP A 543 -17.44 12.19 -15.61
CA ASP A 543 -18.73 11.58 -15.32
C ASP A 543 -18.79 10.20 -15.97
N VAL A 544 -18.27 9.20 -15.27
CA VAL A 544 -18.12 7.82 -15.75
C VAL A 544 -19.44 7.06 -15.91
N LEU A 545 -20.56 7.63 -15.47
CA LEU A 545 -21.88 7.01 -15.61
C LEU A 545 -22.69 7.62 -16.77
N ALA A 546 -22.16 8.64 -17.45
CA ALA A 546 -22.92 9.42 -18.43
C ALA A 546 -23.37 8.61 -19.66
N ASN A 547 -22.62 7.57 -20.01
CA ASN A 547 -22.83 6.66 -21.14
C ASN A 547 -23.34 5.26 -20.71
N ASP A 548 -23.54 5.04 -19.42
CA ASP A 548 -23.93 3.76 -18.85
C ASP A 548 -25.45 3.63 -18.72
N MET A 549 -25.94 2.39 -18.76
CA MET A 549 -27.37 2.13 -18.55
C MET A 549 -27.64 0.76 -17.94
N ASP A 550 -28.78 0.66 -17.26
CA ASP A 550 -29.34 -0.61 -16.84
C ASP A 550 -30.40 -1.12 -17.84
N PRO A 551 -30.32 -2.36 -18.35
CA PRO A 551 -31.29 -2.90 -19.31
C PRO A 551 -32.73 -3.04 -18.78
N ASP A 552 -32.91 -3.17 -17.47
CA ASP A 552 -34.21 -3.30 -16.82
C ASP A 552 -34.77 -1.93 -16.38
N GLY A 553 -33.97 -0.88 -16.52
CA GLY A 553 -34.32 0.51 -16.22
C GLY A 553 -34.09 0.89 -14.76
N ASP A 554 -33.34 0.07 -14.02
CA ASP A 554 -32.98 0.34 -12.65
C ASP A 554 -31.95 1.48 -12.54
N LYS A 555 -31.91 2.10 -11.36
CA LYS A 555 -30.94 3.17 -11.10
C LYS A 555 -29.56 2.52 -10.91
N ILE A 556 -28.57 3.04 -11.65
CA ILE A 556 -27.17 2.68 -11.47
C ILE A 556 -26.42 3.67 -10.57
N VAL A 557 -25.39 3.18 -9.89
CA VAL A 557 -24.48 3.96 -9.06
C VAL A 557 -23.03 3.54 -9.28
N LEU A 558 -22.10 4.46 -9.07
CA LEU A 558 -20.67 4.18 -9.02
C LEU A 558 -20.36 3.46 -7.70
N ASP A 559 -19.71 2.31 -7.81
CA ASP A 559 -19.59 1.30 -6.74
C ASP A 559 -18.13 0.82 -6.55
N GLY A 560 -17.21 1.76 -6.67
CA GLY A 560 -15.78 1.55 -6.42
C GLY A 560 -14.91 1.93 -7.60
N LEU A 561 -13.65 2.22 -7.30
CA LEU A 561 -12.61 2.55 -8.27
C LEU A 561 -11.35 1.78 -7.93
N PHE A 562 -10.65 1.33 -8.95
CA PHE A 562 -9.34 0.71 -8.79
C PHE A 562 -8.40 1.22 -9.87
N SER A 563 -7.21 1.63 -9.43
CA SER A 563 -6.15 2.10 -10.31
C SER A 563 -4.85 1.38 -9.95
N GLN A 564 -4.14 0.93 -10.96
CA GLN A 564 -2.78 0.39 -10.80
C GLN A 564 -1.73 1.51 -10.94
N HIS A 565 -2.07 2.58 -11.66
CA HIS A 565 -1.24 3.74 -11.94
C HIS A 565 -2.05 5.03 -11.74
N GLY A 566 -1.41 6.20 -11.74
CA GLY A 566 -2.10 7.48 -11.49
C GLY A 566 -2.68 7.62 -10.08
N HIS A 567 -3.30 8.76 -9.79
CA HIS A 567 -4.04 9.00 -8.54
C HIS A 567 -5.49 9.37 -8.88
N VAL A 568 -6.44 8.62 -8.33
CA VAL A 568 -7.86 8.70 -8.69
C VAL A 568 -8.68 8.78 -7.41
N VAL A 569 -9.66 9.68 -7.39
CA VAL A 569 -10.55 9.88 -6.23
C VAL A 569 -12.01 9.85 -6.69
N MET A 570 -12.84 9.10 -5.97
CA MET A 570 -14.29 9.15 -6.12
C MET A 570 -14.87 10.42 -5.49
N ASN A 571 -15.71 11.15 -6.22
CA ASN A 571 -16.40 12.32 -5.71
C ASN A 571 -17.79 11.96 -5.13
N LYS A 572 -18.24 12.73 -4.13
CA LYS A 572 -19.54 12.51 -3.46
C LYS A 572 -20.76 12.61 -4.38
N ASP A 573 -20.62 13.26 -5.53
CA ASP A 573 -21.68 13.41 -6.52
C ASP A 573 -21.74 12.25 -7.55
N GLY A 574 -20.85 11.26 -7.44
CA GLY A 574 -20.78 10.11 -8.34
C GLY A 574 -19.82 10.30 -9.53
N THR A 575 -19.15 11.46 -9.63
CA THR A 575 -18.08 11.68 -10.62
C THR A 575 -16.72 11.19 -10.09
N VAL A 576 -15.71 11.17 -10.95
CA VAL A 576 -14.35 10.76 -10.62
C VAL A 576 -13.37 11.89 -10.91
N THR A 577 -12.41 12.14 -10.02
CA THR A 577 -11.29 13.06 -10.30
C THR A 577 -10.02 12.26 -10.53
N TYR A 578 -9.42 12.41 -11.72
CA TYR A 578 -8.09 11.91 -12.04
C TYR A 578 -7.06 13.04 -11.89
N PHE A 579 -5.94 12.75 -11.21
CA PHE A 579 -4.83 13.69 -11.04
C PHE A 579 -3.61 13.20 -11.82
N ALA A 580 -3.20 13.96 -12.83
CA ALA A 580 -1.98 13.67 -13.58
C ALA A 580 -0.75 14.12 -12.78
N ASP A 581 0.27 13.27 -12.72
CA ASP A 581 1.56 13.64 -12.16
C ASP A 581 2.20 14.78 -12.98
N SER A 582 2.94 15.68 -12.32
CA SER A 582 3.50 16.87 -12.97
C SER A 582 4.56 16.61 -14.05
N ASN A 583 5.07 15.37 -14.12
CA ASN A 583 6.12 14.95 -15.05
C ASN A 583 5.73 13.70 -15.87
N PHE A 584 4.47 13.26 -15.79
CA PHE A 584 3.99 12.11 -16.56
C PHE A 584 3.37 12.57 -17.88
N GLN A 585 3.71 11.88 -18.97
CA GLN A 585 3.12 12.05 -20.29
C GLN A 585 2.84 10.66 -20.86
N GLY A 586 1.65 10.45 -21.41
CA GLY A 586 1.27 9.17 -22.01
C GLY A 586 -0.18 8.80 -21.75
N GLU A 587 -0.51 7.53 -21.96
CA GLU A 587 -1.81 6.96 -21.61
C GLU A 587 -1.74 6.34 -20.22
N ASP A 588 -2.76 6.60 -19.42
CA ASP A 588 -3.01 5.98 -18.12
C ASP A 588 -4.40 5.33 -18.13
N VAL A 589 -4.60 4.28 -17.34
CA VAL A 589 -5.85 3.53 -17.29
C VAL A 589 -6.24 3.27 -15.84
N PHE A 590 -7.50 3.58 -15.52
CA PHE A 590 -8.13 3.14 -14.28
C PHE A 590 -9.47 2.48 -14.56
N TYR A 591 -9.95 1.71 -13.59
CA TYR A 591 -11.20 0.95 -13.70
C TYR A 591 -12.22 1.41 -12.68
N TYR A 592 -13.49 1.30 -13.05
CA TYR A 592 -14.62 1.59 -12.18
C TYR A 592 -15.63 0.45 -12.21
N PHE A 593 -16.44 0.38 -11.15
CA PHE A 593 -17.52 -0.58 -11.01
C PHE A 593 -18.86 0.14 -10.95
N VAL A 594 -19.84 -0.38 -11.69
CA VAL A 594 -21.21 0.12 -11.74
C VAL A 594 -22.13 -0.92 -11.13
N GLN A 595 -22.98 -0.50 -10.22
CA GLN A 595 -23.94 -1.37 -9.53
C GLN A 595 -25.38 -0.92 -9.79
N ASP A 596 -26.29 -1.86 -10.02
CA ASP A 596 -27.73 -1.60 -10.10
C ASP A 596 -28.43 -1.68 -8.72
N ALA A 597 -29.76 -1.56 -8.71
CA ALA A 597 -30.55 -1.66 -7.47
C ALA A 597 -30.69 -3.11 -6.93
N ASN A 598 -30.30 -4.11 -7.70
CA ASN A 598 -30.36 -5.54 -7.36
C ASN A 598 -29.00 -6.13 -6.97
N GLY A 599 -27.95 -5.32 -6.99
CA GLY A 599 -26.59 -5.71 -6.62
C GLY A 599 -25.79 -6.35 -7.77
N ASP A 600 -26.29 -6.29 -9.01
CA ASP A 600 -25.51 -6.72 -10.17
C ASP A 600 -24.43 -5.67 -10.48
N ILE A 601 -23.20 -6.14 -10.75
CA ILE A 601 -22.01 -5.30 -10.90
C ILE A 601 -21.37 -5.52 -12.26
N THR A 602 -21.06 -4.43 -12.95
CA THR A 602 -20.28 -4.42 -14.19
C THR A 602 -19.03 -3.56 -14.03
N LYS A 603 -17.91 -4.02 -14.61
CA LYS A 603 -16.63 -3.30 -14.65
C LYS A 603 -16.47 -2.60 -16.00
N ALA A 604 -15.95 -1.38 -16.01
CA ALA A 604 -15.50 -0.67 -17.20
C ALA A 604 -14.19 0.08 -16.92
N GLN A 605 -13.56 0.58 -17.98
CA GLN A 605 -12.30 1.32 -17.88
C GLN A 605 -12.42 2.76 -18.35
N VAL A 606 -11.49 3.58 -17.88
CA VAL A 606 -11.28 4.95 -18.34
C VAL A 606 -9.85 5.07 -18.85
N ALA A 607 -9.68 5.39 -20.14
CA ALA A 607 -8.38 5.71 -20.71
C ALA A 607 -8.14 7.22 -20.66
N VAL A 608 -7.06 7.64 -19.98
CA VAL A 608 -6.70 9.04 -19.82
C VAL A 608 -5.44 9.35 -20.61
N THR A 609 -5.53 10.27 -21.57
CA THR A 609 -4.36 10.83 -22.25
C THR A 609 -3.81 12.02 -21.46
N VAL A 610 -2.54 11.94 -21.07
CA VAL A 610 -1.82 13.01 -20.37
C VAL A 610 -0.91 13.75 -21.35
N ASP A 611 -1.29 15.00 -21.65
CA ASP A 611 -0.62 15.91 -22.56
C ASP A 611 0.35 16.86 -21.85
N ILE A 612 1.27 17.47 -22.61
CA ILE A 612 2.29 18.41 -22.11
C ILE A 612 1.69 19.76 -21.66
#